data_AF-W7DR18-F1
#
_entry.id   AF-W7DR18-F1
#
_cell.length_a   1.000
_cell.length_b   1.000
_cell.length_c   1.000
_cell.angle_alpha   90.00
_cell.angle_beta   90.00
_cell.angle_gamma   90.00
#
_symmetry.space_group_name_H-M   'P 1'
#
loop_
_entity.id
_entity.type
_entity.pdbx_description
1 polymer ?
#
loop_
_entity_poly.entity_id
_entity_poly.type
_entity_poly.pdbx_seq_one_letter_code
_entity_poly.pdbx_strand_id
1 'polypeptide(L)'
;MALPPRRILTLDGGGVRGLSCLMMIREIMNQIAEDEGIEKPEEMRPADYFDLIGGTSTGGLIAILLGRLRLTTKEAILLYRQLAKEIFQEQRGWSVGGLRLSKGGQERYDAKILESAIKKVVKDFLKDPEATMYQEPKDGERHCRTFVLAVYSDSVNNPEPHLFTTYNRHDGTKIWEAARATSAATGFFGPMMIGDPPVRYVDAGLGYNNPGEQAYDEAKRLWCEVPIGVFLSLGTGKETEASLPDSGRLFGLSAQAAQIKVLIDLTTTAAGVHNKLFKRFKREKDTQYFRFNVDQGLHKIGLDEWNQESKLAGFTSAYFDNAETLDLKERCATRLRQLTGAAKPFTIPADVFTAGHENDIDNPGEGSPRMKFWYREKVGESGYPDDVVVDTKFQKSDIRPPGNTILSCRRIVHIQLRGQAFNIPHGRYRVNWIILPPPNHDCLFYFPFGLKLSVGRAQNQGHRFMHDVVDADKNPLLAPRLLEPGFQEWNLSPGLWNTYKNTGWCEIGGLYVDVDVDGHMAFVISKEFERQWYGGFSFGGVRLEPIQW
;
A
#
# COMPACT_ATOMS: atom_id res chain seq x y z
N MET A 1 -6.15 16.35 9.62
CA MET A 1 -5.31 15.20 9.20
C MET A 1 -5.94 14.59 7.97
N ALA A 2 -5.18 14.40 6.90
CA ALA A 2 -5.66 13.64 5.75
C ALA A 2 -5.57 12.15 6.07
N LEU A 3 -6.63 11.38 5.77
CA LEU A 3 -6.60 9.92 5.90
C LEU A 3 -5.59 9.33 4.89
N PRO A 4 -4.90 8.22 5.23
CA PRO A 4 -3.92 7.63 4.32
C PRO A 4 -4.59 7.16 3.01
N PRO A 5 -3.86 7.21 1.88
CA PRO A 5 -4.39 6.77 0.60
C PRO A 5 -4.86 5.31 0.63
N ARG A 6 -5.97 5.01 -0.05
CA ARG A 6 -6.60 3.69 -0.05
C ARG A 6 -5.98 2.74 -1.08
N ARG A 7 -5.93 1.47 -0.73
CA ARG A 7 -5.40 0.38 -1.57
C ARG A 7 -6.54 -0.54 -1.94
N ILE A 8 -6.79 -0.70 -3.23
CA ILE A 8 -7.93 -1.45 -3.76
C ILE A 8 -7.41 -2.63 -4.59
N LEU A 9 -7.99 -3.82 -4.36
CA LEU A 9 -7.77 -5.02 -5.16
C LEU A 9 -9.09 -5.44 -5.82
N THR A 10 -9.05 -5.71 -7.12
CA THR A 10 -10.19 -6.24 -7.88
C THR A 10 -9.81 -7.53 -8.60
N LEU A 11 -10.72 -8.51 -8.58
CA LEU A 11 -10.51 -9.86 -9.09
C LEU A 11 -11.58 -10.18 -10.14
N ASP A 12 -11.15 -10.44 -11.37
CA ASP A 12 -12.06 -10.78 -12.47
C ASP A 12 -12.69 -12.17 -12.30
N GLY A 13 -13.84 -12.36 -12.95
CA GLY A 13 -14.43 -13.68 -13.15
C GLY A 13 -13.78 -14.47 -14.28
N GLY A 14 -13.83 -15.81 -14.21
CA GLY A 14 -13.23 -16.65 -15.23
C GLY A 14 -13.11 -18.14 -14.93
N GLY A 15 -13.97 -18.71 -14.08
CA GLY A 15 -13.98 -20.15 -13.78
C GLY A 15 -12.68 -20.61 -13.12
N VAL A 16 -12.23 -21.84 -13.40
CA VAL A 16 -11.00 -22.44 -12.84
C VAL A 16 -9.74 -21.60 -13.05
N ARG A 17 -9.74 -20.70 -14.05
CA ARG A 17 -8.63 -19.78 -14.36
C ARG A 17 -8.35 -18.77 -13.24
N GLY A 18 -9.26 -18.56 -12.28
CA GLY A 18 -9.00 -17.73 -11.10
C GLY A 18 -7.85 -18.23 -10.21
N LEU A 19 -7.41 -19.48 -10.38
CA LEU A 19 -6.15 -19.94 -9.79
C LEU A 19 -4.96 -19.05 -10.23
N SER A 20 -4.97 -18.56 -11.48
CA SER A 20 -3.96 -17.61 -11.96
C SER A 20 -4.01 -16.30 -11.18
N CYS A 21 -5.20 -15.76 -10.86
CA CYS A 21 -5.31 -14.57 -10.02
C CYS A 21 -4.73 -14.78 -8.62
N LEU A 22 -4.99 -15.93 -8.00
CA LEU A 22 -4.43 -16.31 -6.71
C LEU A 22 -2.89 -16.45 -6.75
N MET A 23 -2.35 -16.99 -7.84
CA MET A 23 -0.90 -17.03 -8.06
C MET A 23 -0.32 -15.63 -8.26
N MET A 24 -0.98 -14.77 -9.04
CA MET A 24 -0.52 -13.38 -9.25
C MET A 24 -0.45 -12.58 -7.96
N ILE A 25 -1.48 -12.64 -7.11
CA ILE A 25 -1.43 -11.97 -5.81
C ILE A 25 -0.36 -12.58 -4.90
N ARG A 26 -0.13 -13.90 -4.96
CA ARG A 26 0.96 -14.54 -4.21
C ARG A 26 2.33 -14.01 -4.64
N GLU A 27 2.60 -13.87 -5.94
CA GLU A 27 3.89 -13.33 -6.41
C GLU A 27 4.09 -11.87 -5.96
N ILE A 28 3.04 -11.05 -5.95
CA ILE A 28 3.11 -9.68 -5.43
C ILE A 28 3.40 -9.67 -3.91
N MET A 29 2.72 -10.54 -3.15
CA MET A 29 2.93 -10.65 -1.70
C MET A 29 4.33 -11.18 -1.37
N ASN A 30 4.86 -12.13 -2.15
CA ASN A 30 6.22 -12.64 -2.03
C ASN A 30 7.26 -11.54 -2.29
N GLN A 31 7.04 -10.70 -3.32
CA GLN A 31 7.91 -9.56 -3.59
C GLN A 31 7.93 -8.58 -2.41
N ILE A 32 6.76 -8.27 -1.83
CA ILE A 32 6.69 -7.41 -0.63
C ILE A 32 7.46 -8.04 0.54
N ALA A 33 7.32 -9.34 0.74
CA ALA A 33 8.03 -10.04 1.80
C ALA A 33 9.56 -9.96 1.65
N GLU A 34 10.04 -10.17 0.42
CA GLU A 34 11.46 -10.04 0.07
C GLU A 34 11.96 -8.60 0.31
N ASP A 35 11.21 -7.60 -0.17
CA ASP A 35 11.52 -6.18 0.00
C ASP A 35 11.54 -5.73 1.48
N GLU A 36 10.82 -6.43 2.36
CA GLU A 36 10.74 -6.14 3.79
C GLU A 36 11.63 -7.05 4.66
N GLY A 37 12.22 -8.11 4.10
CA GLY A 37 12.96 -9.12 4.85
C GLY A 37 12.06 -9.98 5.76
N ILE A 38 10.80 -10.21 5.37
CA ILE A 38 9.86 -11.06 6.11
C ILE A 38 10.24 -12.53 5.91
N GLU A 39 10.56 -13.21 7.01
CA GLU A 39 10.99 -14.62 6.99
C GLU A 39 9.89 -15.60 6.58
N LYS A 40 8.61 -15.24 6.77
CA LYS A 40 7.45 -16.11 6.56
C LYS A 40 6.40 -15.48 5.63
N PRO A 41 6.69 -15.34 4.32
CA PRO A 41 5.75 -14.76 3.35
C PRO A 41 4.39 -15.46 3.31
N GLU A 42 4.34 -16.77 3.58
CA GLU A 42 3.12 -17.57 3.52
C GLU A 42 2.12 -17.30 4.65
N GLU A 43 2.54 -16.61 5.72
CA GLU A 43 1.69 -16.17 6.82
C GLU A 43 1.06 -14.78 6.53
N MET A 44 1.55 -14.04 5.53
CA MET A 44 1.01 -12.74 5.15
C MET A 44 -0.39 -12.87 4.53
N ARG A 45 -1.28 -11.94 4.91
CA ARG A 45 -2.66 -11.91 4.42
C ARG A 45 -2.87 -10.71 3.52
N PRO A 46 -3.40 -10.87 2.30
CA PRO A 46 -3.75 -9.74 1.45
C PRO A 46 -4.68 -8.72 2.14
N ALA A 47 -5.57 -9.17 3.03
CA ALA A 47 -6.43 -8.28 3.83
C ALA A 47 -5.69 -7.27 4.72
N ASP A 48 -4.39 -7.47 4.99
CA ASP A 48 -3.57 -6.48 5.73
C ASP A 48 -3.01 -5.38 4.80
N TYR A 49 -2.98 -5.66 3.49
CA TYR A 49 -2.39 -4.80 2.46
C TYR A 49 -3.41 -4.02 1.64
N PHE A 50 -4.69 -4.39 1.71
CA PHE A 50 -5.78 -3.75 0.97
C PHE A 50 -6.88 -3.24 1.91
N ASP A 51 -7.41 -2.06 1.60
CA ASP A 51 -8.58 -1.49 2.28
C ASP A 51 -9.89 -2.03 1.69
N LEU A 52 -9.88 -2.38 0.39
CA LEU A 52 -11.02 -2.91 -0.34
C LEU A 52 -10.58 -4.08 -1.24
N ILE A 53 -11.25 -5.23 -1.13
CA ILE A 53 -11.11 -6.36 -2.05
C ILE A 53 -12.48 -6.64 -2.70
N GLY A 54 -12.54 -6.57 -4.02
CA GLY A 54 -13.76 -6.78 -4.80
C GLY A 54 -13.60 -7.90 -5.83
N GLY A 55 -14.69 -8.61 -6.14
CA GLY A 55 -14.63 -9.69 -7.11
C GLY A 55 -15.94 -10.03 -7.81
N THR A 56 -15.83 -10.55 -9.03
CA THR A 56 -16.95 -11.10 -9.83
C THR A 56 -16.75 -12.59 -10.07
N SER A 57 -17.83 -13.38 -10.08
CA SER A 57 -17.78 -14.82 -10.33
C SER A 57 -16.76 -15.53 -9.42
N THR A 58 -15.87 -16.34 -9.98
CA THR A 58 -14.68 -16.87 -9.30
C THR A 58 -13.88 -15.81 -8.54
N GLY A 59 -13.67 -14.62 -9.10
CA GLY A 59 -13.00 -13.52 -8.43
C GLY A 59 -13.75 -13.10 -7.15
N GLY A 60 -15.07 -13.20 -7.14
CA GLY A 60 -15.92 -13.00 -5.96
C GLY A 60 -15.69 -14.06 -4.89
N LEU A 61 -15.56 -15.34 -5.27
CA LEU A 61 -15.15 -16.40 -4.34
C LEU A 61 -13.75 -16.11 -3.75
N ILE A 62 -12.79 -15.72 -4.59
CA ILE A 62 -11.44 -15.36 -4.13
C ILE A 62 -11.47 -14.13 -3.22
N ALA A 63 -12.31 -13.13 -3.51
CA ALA A 63 -12.50 -11.96 -2.65
C ALA A 63 -13.02 -12.35 -1.26
N ILE A 64 -13.96 -13.29 -1.19
CA ILE A 64 -14.42 -13.87 0.09
C ILE A 64 -13.28 -14.55 0.83
N LEU A 65 -12.49 -15.41 0.16
CA LEU A 65 -11.38 -16.12 0.78
C LEU A 65 -10.31 -15.13 1.33
N LEU A 66 -9.84 -14.21 0.50
CA LEU A 66 -8.73 -13.32 0.85
C LEU A 66 -9.16 -12.17 1.78
N GLY A 67 -10.36 -11.64 1.59
CA GLY A 67 -10.86 -10.47 2.29
C GLY A 67 -11.74 -10.82 3.48
N ARG A 68 -12.89 -11.46 3.23
CA ARG A 68 -13.88 -11.75 4.29
C ARG A 68 -13.44 -12.83 5.28
N LEU A 69 -12.75 -13.87 4.80
CA LEU A 69 -12.17 -14.92 5.62
C LEU A 69 -10.71 -14.63 6.01
N ARG A 70 -10.11 -13.56 5.45
CA ARG A 70 -8.74 -13.10 5.72
C ARG A 70 -7.68 -14.18 5.57
N LEU A 71 -7.85 -15.09 4.62
CA LEU A 71 -6.92 -16.19 4.39
C LEU A 71 -5.62 -15.71 3.75
N THR A 72 -4.54 -16.45 3.99
CA THR A 72 -3.28 -16.25 3.25
C THR A 72 -3.44 -16.75 1.81
N THR A 73 -2.55 -16.30 0.92
CA THR A 73 -2.59 -16.74 -0.49
C THR A 73 -2.39 -18.25 -0.61
N LYS A 74 -1.57 -18.86 0.27
CA LYS A 74 -1.36 -20.31 0.35
C LYS A 74 -2.64 -21.05 0.71
N GLU A 75 -3.31 -20.63 1.78
CA GLU A 75 -4.58 -21.22 2.23
C GLU A 75 -5.66 -21.10 1.14
N ALA A 76 -5.80 -19.90 0.55
CA ALA A 76 -6.78 -19.64 -0.50
C ALA A 76 -6.53 -20.49 -1.75
N ILE A 77 -5.28 -20.68 -2.18
CA ILE A 77 -4.93 -21.58 -3.31
C ILE A 77 -5.35 -23.02 -3.03
N LEU A 78 -5.03 -23.54 -1.84
CA LEU A 78 -5.37 -24.93 -1.49
C LEU A 78 -6.88 -25.15 -1.47
N LEU A 79 -7.63 -24.25 -0.82
CA LEU A 79 -9.09 -24.32 -0.78
C LEU A 79 -9.70 -24.14 -2.16
N TYR A 80 -9.21 -23.19 -2.97
CA TYR A 80 -9.73 -22.96 -4.30
C TYR A 80 -9.57 -24.19 -5.20
N ARG A 81 -8.43 -24.88 -5.14
CA ARG A 81 -8.19 -26.14 -5.86
C ARG A 81 -9.14 -27.24 -5.41
N GLN A 82 -9.37 -27.36 -4.10
CA GLN A 82 -10.31 -28.33 -3.55
C GLN A 82 -11.74 -28.04 -4.01
N LEU A 83 -12.18 -26.79 -3.89
CA LEU A 83 -13.50 -26.34 -4.34
C LEU A 83 -13.68 -26.61 -5.84
N ALA A 84 -12.73 -26.19 -6.68
CA ALA A 84 -12.79 -26.42 -8.12
C ALA A 84 -12.96 -27.91 -8.47
N LYS A 85 -12.24 -28.79 -7.78
CA LYS A 85 -12.39 -30.24 -7.95
C LYS A 85 -13.77 -30.71 -7.52
N GLU A 86 -14.21 -30.39 -6.30
CA GLU A 86 -15.51 -30.81 -5.77
C GLU A 86 -16.69 -30.32 -6.63
N ILE A 87 -16.61 -29.08 -7.12
CA ILE A 87 -17.66 -28.44 -7.92
C ILE A 87 -17.74 -29.02 -9.34
N PHE A 88 -16.60 -29.24 -10.00
CA PHE A 88 -16.58 -29.56 -11.43
C PHE A 88 -16.38 -31.06 -11.74
N GLN A 89 -16.20 -31.92 -10.73
CA GLN A 89 -15.99 -33.35 -10.91
C GLN A 89 -17.25 -34.13 -11.35
N GLU A 90 -18.44 -33.79 -10.85
CA GLU A 90 -19.69 -34.51 -11.17
C GLU A 90 -20.64 -33.64 -12.01
N GLN A 91 -20.82 -34.01 -13.29
CA GLN A 91 -21.75 -33.35 -14.20
C GLN A 91 -23.15 -33.96 -14.09
N ARG A 92 -24.20 -33.14 -14.20
CA ARG A 92 -25.59 -33.62 -14.30
C ARG A 92 -25.83 -34.26 -15.68
N GLY A 93 -26.16 -35.55 -15.72
CA GLY A 93 -26.59 -36.25 -16.94
C GLY A 93 -26.26 -37.74 -16.95
N TRP A 94 -26.73 -38.44 -17.98
CA TRP A 94 -26.36 -39.83 -18.28
C TRP A 94 -25.95 -39.94 -19.76
N SER A 95 -25.00 -40.81 -20.06
CA SER A 95 -24.52 -41.02 -21.44
C SER A 95 -25.17 -42.27 -22.02
N VAL A 96 -25.84 -42.14 -23.18
CA VAL A 96 -26.33 -43.29 -23.97
C VAL A 96 -25.70 -43.23 -25.35
N GLY A 97 -24.96 -44.27 -25.74
CA GLY A 97 -24.42 -44.39 -27.10
C GLY A 97 -23.55 -43.21 -27.54
N GLY A 98 -22.83 -42.57 -26.63
CA GLY A 98 -21.98 -41.40 -26.94
C GLY A 98 -22.72 -40.05 -27.01
N LEU A 99 -24.05 -40.04 -26.92
CA LEU A 99 -24.85 -38.81 -26.82
C LEU A 99 -25.18 -38.53 -25.34
N ARG A 100 -24.83 -37.33 -24.87
CA ARG A 100 -25.10 -36.89 -23.49
C ARG A 100 -26.52 -36.31 -23.41
N LEU A 101 -27.38 -36.93 -22.61
CA LEU A 101 -28.72 -36.44 -22.33
C LEU A 101 -28.73 -35.78 -20.96
N SER A 102 -28.99 -34.47 -20.92
CA SER A 102 -29.16 -33.73 -19.67
C SER A 102 -30.40 -34.24 -18.93
N LYS A 103 -30.28 -34.55 -17.64
CA LYS A 103 -31.46 -34.75 -16.77
C LYS A 103 -32.14 -33.39 -16.61
N GLY A 104 -33.17 -33.14 -17.41
CA GLY A 104 -34.14 -32.04 -17.25
C GLY A 104 -33.62 -30.78 -16.55
N GLY A 105 -33.00 -29.88 -17.31
CA GLY A 105 -32.48 -28.60 -16.83
C GLY A 105 -31.36 -28.08 -17.75
N GLN A 106 -31.24 -26.76 -17.90
CA GLN A 106 -30.16 -26.11 -18.68
C GLN A 106 -28.81 -26.03 -17.91
N GLU A 107 -28.74 -26.56 -16.69
CA GLU A 107 -27.60 -26.44 -15.77
C GLU A 107 -26.68 -27.66 -15.84
N ARG A 108 -25.37 -27.43 -15.94
CA ARG A 108 -24.36 -28.51 -16.05
C ARG A 108 -23.94 -29.10 -14.70
N TYR A 109 -24.03 -28.32 -13.63
CA TYR A 109 -23.53 -28.66 -12.30
C TYR A 109 -24.59 -28.46 -11.21
N ASP A 110 -24.45 -29.21 -10.10
CA ASP A 110 -25.36 -29.10 -8.96
C ASP A 110 -24.98 -27.95 -8.03
N ALA A 111 -25.84 -26.93 -7.96
CA ALA A 111 -25.76 -25.81 -7.04
C ALA A 111 -25.57 -26.21 -5.57
N LYS A 112 -26.13 -27.35 -5.14
CA LYS A 112 -26.05 -27.83 -3.75
C LYS A 112 -24.65 -28.30 -3.36
N ILE A 113 -23.87 -28.81 -4.33
CA ILE A 113 -22.48 -29.20 -4.09
C ILE A 113 -21.66 -27.96 -3.77
N LEU A 114 -21.78 -26.91 -4.61
CA LEU A 114 -21.13 -25.62 -4.38
C LEU A 114 -21.53 -25.01 -3.03
N GLU A 115 -22.83 -24.99 -2.71
CA GLU A 115 -23.32 -24.52 -1.41
C GLU A 115 -22.69 -25.28 -0.24
N SER A 116 -22.73 -26.61 -0.29
CA SER A 116 -22.21 -27.46 0.79
C SER A 116 -20.70 -27.27 0.98
N ALA A 117 -19.96 -27.15 -0.13
CA ALA A 117 -18.53 -26.94 -0.10
C ALA A 117 -18.17 -25.57 0.51
N ILE A 118 -18.89 -24.50 0.14
CA ILE A 118 -18.68 -23.17 0.74
C ILE A 118 -19.05 -23.18 2.23
N LYS A 119 -20.21 -23.75 2.61
CA LYS A 119 -20.64 -23.86 4.02
C LYS A 119 -19.60 -24.57 4.88
N LYS A 120 -18.96 -25.62 4.33
CA LYS A 120 -17.86 -26.32 5.01
C LYS A 120 -16.68 -25.39 5.26
N VAL A 121 -16.23 -24.64 4.25
CA VAL A 121 -15.15 -23.65 4.40
C VAL A 121 -15.53 -22.60 5.46
N VAL A 122 -16.72 -22.02 5.38
CA VAL A 122 -17.17 -21.02 6.35
C VAL A 122 -17.21 -21.60 7.77
N LYS A 123 -17.71 -22.82 7.94
CA LYS A 123 -17.68 -23.53 9.23
C LYS A 123 -16.25 -23.76 9.74
N ASP A 124 -15.32 -24.13 8.87
CA ASP A 124 -13.95 -24.44 9.29
C ASP A 124 -13.21 -23.20 9.79
N PHE A 125 -13.43 -22.02 9.18
CA PHE A 125 -12.74 -20.77 9.52
C PHE A 125 -13.49 -19.87 10.51
N LEU A 126 -14.82 -19.80 10.43
CA LEU A 126 -15.64 -18.93 11.29
C LEU A 126 -16.40 -19.69 12.38
N LYS A 127 -16.36 -21.03 12.36
CA LYS A 127 -17.11 -21.91 13.29
C LYS A 127 -18.63 -21.75 13.21
N ASP A 128 -19.12 -21.10 12.17
CA ASP A 128 -20.54 -20.91 11.87
C ASP A 128 -20.78 -21.04 10.36
N PRO A 129 -21.41 -22.13 9.86
CA PRO A 129 -21.69 -22.30 8.44
C PRO A 129 -22.67 -21.26 7.87
N GLU A 130 -23.45 -20.60 8.73
CA GLU A 130 -24.48 -19.64 8.34
C GLU A 130 -24.03 -18.19 8.62
N ALA A 131 -22.73 -17.97 8.84
CA ALA A 131 -22.17 -16.65 9.10
C ALA A 131 -22.52 -15.64 8.00
N THR A 132 -22.85 -14.42 8.42
CA THR A 132 -23.22 -13.32 7.54
C THR A 132 -22.02 -12.73 6.80
N MET A 133 -22.27 -12.17 5.62
CA MET A 133 -21.29 -11.37 4.88
C MET A 133 -20.81 -10.17 5.71
N TYR A 134 -21.72 -9.51 6.43
CA TYR A 134 -21.36 -8.44 7.35
C TYR A 134 -20.28 -8.89 8.34
N GLN A 135 -19.27 -8.04 8.52
CA GLN A 135 -18.20 -8.20 9.47
C GLN A 135 -18.15 -6.97 10.35
N GLU A 136 -18.43 -7.16 11.63
CA GLU A 136 -18.37 -6.08 12.60
C GLU A 136 -16.92 -5.58 12.75
N PRO A 137 -16.71 -4.25 12.68
CA PRO A 137 -15.40 -3.68 12.96
C PRO A 137 -14.96 -4.00 14.39
N LYS A 138 -13.71 -4.42 14.57
CA LYS A 138 -13.06 -4.64 15.86
C LYS A 138 -12.03 -3.55 16.08
N ASP A 139 -12.07 -2.90 17.23
CA ASP A 139 -11.14 -1.83 17.56
C ASP A 139 -9.68 -2.33 17.48
N GLY A 140 -8.84 -1.58 16.78
CA GLY A 140 -7.41 -1.88 16.61
C GLY A 140 -7.05 -2.83 15.46
N GLU A 141 -8.02 -3.44 14.75
CA GLU A 141 -7.73 -4.28 13.57
C GLU A 141 -7.82 -3.47 12.26
N ARG A 142 -6.87 -3.70 11.33
CA ARG A 142 -6.99 -3.19 9.95
C ARG A 142 -8.19 -3.87 9.26
N HIS A 143 -9.23 -3.08 8.99
CA HIS A 143 -10.41 -3.55 8.28
C HIS A 143 -10.24 -3.53 6.77
N CYS A 144 -10.06 -4.71 6.19
CA CYS A 144 -10.28 -4.94 4.76
C CYS A 144 -11.78 -5.09 4.52
N ARG A 145 -12.36 -4.12 3.80
CA ARG A 145 -13.73 -4.22 3.30
C ARG A 145 -13.75 -5.16 2.09
N THR A 146 -14.82 -5.94 1.95
CA THR A 146 -14.95 -6.87 0.83
C THR A 146 -16.32 -6.74 0.19
N PHE A 147 -16.36 -6.86 -1.14
CA PHE A 147 -17.62 -6.95 -1.86
C PHE A 147 -17.55 -8.01 -2.96
N VAL A 148 -18.72 -8.51 -3.34
CA VAL A 148 -18.92 -9.53 -4.37
C VAL A 148 -20.07 -9.10 -5.28
N LEU A 149 -19.90 -9.24 -6.59
CA LEU A 149 -20.91 -8.86 -7.58
C LEU A 149 -21.83 -10.02 -7.98
N ALA A 150 -23.13 -9.73 -8.05
CA ALA A 150 -24.13 -10.51 -8.78
C ALA A 150 -25.01 -9.56 -9.59
N VAL A 151 -25.86 -10.08 -10.47
CA VAL A 151 -26.87 -9.27 -11.19
C VAL A 151 -28.25 -9.87 -10.99
N TYR A 152 -29.27 -9.00 -10.98
CA TYR A 152 -30.66 -9.45 -10.94
C TYR A 152 -31.03 -10.15 -12.26
N SER A 153 -31.65 -11.33 -12.17
CA SER A 153 -32.01 -12.10 -13.39
C SER A 153 -33.08 -11.43 -14.25
N ASP A 154 -33.92 -10.61 -13.65
CA ASP A 154 -35.06 -10.00 -14.34
C ASP A 154 -34.65 -8.74 -15.11
N SER A 155 -33.44 -8.23 -14.84
CA SER A 155 -32.84 -7.08 -15.50
C SER A 155 -31.79 -7.49 -16.55
N VAL A 156 -31.73 -8.73 -17.03
CA VAL A 156 -30.63 -9.21 -17.90
C VAL A 156 -30.47 -8.42 -19.22
N ASN A 157 -31.51 -7.72 -19.69
CA ASN A 157 -31.43 -6.85 -20.86
C ASN A 157 -30.78 -5.47 -20.57
N ASN A 158 -30.79 -5.05 -19.30
CA ASN A 158 -30.08 -3.88 -18.77
C ASN A 158 -29.57 -4.24 -17.36
N PRO A 159 -28.54 -5.10 -17.25
CA PRO A 159 -28.17 -5.70 -15.99
C PRO A 159 -27.73 -4.62 -15.01
N GLU A 160 -28.30 -4.60 -13.82
CA GLU A 160 -27.84 -3.75 -12.73
C GLU A 160 -27.04 -4.61 -11.73
N PRO A 161 -25.83 -4.20 -11.35
CA PRO A 161 -25.00 -4.96 -10.44
C PRO A 161 -25.52 -4.79 -9.00
N HIS A 162 -25.61 -5.89 -8.29
CA HIS A 162 -25.82 -5.93 -6.84
C HIS A 162 -24.50 -6.27 -6.14
N LEU A 163 -24.17 -5.52 -5.09
CA LEU A 163 -22.97 -5.72 -4.28
C LEU A 163 -23.38 -6.36 -2.96
N PHE A 164 -22.94 -7.60 -2.73
CA PHE A 164 -22.95 -8.20 -1.39
C PHE A 164 -21.68 -7.75 -0.66
N THR A 165 -21.82 -7.14 0.52
CA THR A 165 -20.70 -6.40 1.15
C THR A 165 -20.48 -6.79 2.60
N THR A 166 -19.25 -6.60 3.10
CA THR A 166 -18.92 -6.88 4.50
C THR A 166 -19.22 -5.73 5.46
N TYR A 167 -19.67 -4.59 4.94
CA TYR A 167 -19.88 -3.36 5.70
C TYR A 167 -21.32 -2.86 5.67
N ASN A 168 -22.23 -3.57 5.00
CA ASN A 168 -23.66 -3.30 5.10
C ASN A 168 -24.28 -4.13 6.23
N ARG A 169 -24.48 -3.52 7.40
CA ARG A 169 -25.07 -4.18 8.58
C ARG A 169 -26.54 -4.59 8.42
N HIS A 170 -27.23 -4.02 7.43
CA HIS A 170 -28.64 -4.28 7.17
C HIS A 170 -28.86 -5.44 6.20
N ASP A 171 -27.78 -5.91 5.57
CA ASP A 171 -27.80 -7.06 4.69
C ASP A 171 -27.56 -8.34 5.51
N GLY A 172 -28.62 -9.14 5.66
CA GLY A 172 -28.57 -10.44 6.33
C GLY A 172 -27.98 -11.56 5.48
N THR A 173 -27.49 -11.25 4.26
CA THR A 173 -26.96 -12.25 3.33
C THR A 173 -25.79 -13.02 3.97
N LYS A 174 -25.86 -14.34 3.86
CA LYS A 174 -24.83 -15.26 4.36
C LYS A 174 -23.68 -15.36 3.37
N ILE A 175 -22.49 -15.70 3.86
CA ILE A 175 -21.30 -15.83 3.01
C ILE A 175 -21.53 -16.84 1.88
N TRP A 176 -22.17 -17.97 2.18
CA TRP A 176 -22.46 -19.00 1.19
C TRP A 176 -23.51 -18.56 0.15
N GLU A 177 -24.46 -17.69 0.53
CA GLU A 177 -25.47 -17.15 -0.38
C GLU A 177 -24.84 -16.19 -1.38
N ALA A 178 -24.02 -15.24 -0.92
CA ALA A 178 -23.27 -14.33 -1.77
C ALA A 178 -22.33 -15.08 -2.72
N ALA A 179 -21.62 -16.09 -2.22
CA ALA A 179 -20.75 -16.96 -3.00
C ALA A 179 -21.53 -17.77 -4.06
N ARG A 180 -22.73 -18.27 -3.74
CA ARG A 180 -23.60 -18.96 -4.71
C ARG A 180 -24.13 -18.02 -5.78
N ALA A 181 -24.55 -16.81 -5.40
CA ALA A 181 -25.08 -15.81 -6.32
C ALA A 181 -24.02 -15.36 -7.34
N THR A 182 -22.81 -15.01 -6.89
CA THR A 182 -21.73 -14.58 -7.79
C THR A 182 -21.31 -15.69 -8.76
N SER A 183 -21.34 -16.96 -8.35
CA SER A 183 -20.93 -18.08 -9.19
C SER A 183 -22.07 -18.73 -9.99
N ALA A 184 -23.27 -18.14 -10.00
CA ALA A 184 -24.45 -18.66 -10.70
C ALA A 184 -24.38 -18.37 -12.22
N ALA A 185 -23.33 -18.87 -12.88
CA ALA A 185 -23.08 -18.63 -14.30
C ALA A 185 -24.10 -19.36 -15.18
N THR A 186 -24.75 -18.61 -16.08
CA THR A 186 -25.75 -19.13 -17.01
C THR A 186 -25.20 -20.30 -17.84
N GLY A 187 -25.91 -21.43 -17.83
CA GLY A 187 -25.49 -22.67 -18.50
C GLY A 187 -24.55 -23.57 -17.67
N PHE A 188 -24.01 -23.08 -16.55
CA PHE A 188 -23.23 -23.87 -15.60
C PHE A 188 -24.03 -24.18 -14.34
N PHE A 189 -24.60 -23.16 -13.70
CA PHE A 189 -25.34 -23.27 -12.44
C PHE A 189 -26.69 -22.58 -12.50
N GLY A 190 -27.63 -23.05 -11.68
CA GLY A 190 -28.90 -22.39 -11.47
C GLY A 190 -28.77 -21.07 -10.70
N PRO A 191 -29.72 -20.13 -10.92
CA PRO A 191 -29.77 -18.86 -10.20
C PRO A 191 -29.97 -19.06 -8.71
N MET A 192 -29.58 -18.05 -7.93
CA MET A 192 -29.70 -18.03 -6.48
C MET A 192 -30.88 -17.14 -6.06
N MET A 193 -31.69 -17.60 -5.12
CA MET A 193 -32.76 -16.81 -4.51
C MET A 193 -32.30 -16.35 -3.12
N ILE A 194 -32.33 -15.04 -2.84
CA ILE A 194 -31.89 -14.48 -1.55
C ILE A 194 -32.96 -13.50 -1.05
N GLY A 195 -33.20 -13.49 0.27
CA GLY A 195 -34.09 -12.56 0.95
C GLY A 195 -35.55 -13.00 1.02
N ASP A 196 -36.37 -12.12 1.62
CA ASP A 196 -37.82 -12.25 1.74
C ASP A 196 -38.47 -10.87 1.50
N PRO A 197 -39.24 -10.66 0.41
CA PRO A 197 -39.52 -11.64 -0.65
C PRO A 197 -38.26 -12.04 -1.43
N PRO A 198 -38.24 -13.26 -1.99
CA PRO A 198 -37.02 -13.80 -2.60
C PRO A 198 -36.69 -13.10 -3.91
N VAL A 199 -35.46 -12.58 -4.01
CA VAL A 199 -34.92 -11.93 -5.20
C VAL A 199 -33.96 -12.88 -5.93
N ARG A 200 -34.03 -12.90 -7.27
CA ARG A 200 -33.30 -13.85 -8.12
C ARG A 200 -32.01 -13.24 -8.67
N TYR A 201 -30.89 -13.90 -8.39
CA TYR A 201 -29.54 -13.48 -8.76
C TYR A 201 -28.84 -14.47 -9.69
N VAL A 202 -28.06 -13.95 -10.63
CA VAL A 202 -27.14 -14.69 -11.51
C VAL A 202 -25.74 -14.07 -11.50
N ASP A 203 -24.77 -14.79 -12.06
CA ASP A 203 -23.38 -14.32 -12.17
C ASP A 203 -23.27 -12.99 -12.92
N ALA A 204 -22.54 -12.05 -12.33
CA ALA A 204 -22.27 -10.73 -12.90
C ALA A 204 -21.23 -10.73 -14.03
N GLY A 205 -20.65 -11.88 -14.38
CA GLY A 205 -19.79 -12.05 -15.56
C GLY A 205 -20.46 -11.58 -16.86
N LEU A 206 -21.79 -11.58 -16.90
CA LEU A 206 -22.61 -10.90 -17.91
C LEU A 206 -22.59 -9.38 -17.65
N GLY A 207 -21.65 -8.68 -18.27
CA GLY A 207 -21.57 -7.21 -18.25
C GLY A 207 -20.61 -6.62 -17.21
N TYR A 208 -20.34 -7.32 -16.11
CA TYR A 208 -19.54 -6.83 -14.98
C TYR A 208 -18.39 -7.77 -14.59
N ASN A 209 -17.77 -8.43 -15.58
CA ASN A 209 -16.73 -9.41 -15.30
C ASN A 209 -15.48 -8.83 -14.61
N ASN A 210 -15.08 -7.62 -15.01
CA ASN A 210 -14.05 -6.85 -14.32
C ASN A 210 -14.76 -5.86 -13.37
N PRO A 211 -14.73 -6.08 -12.05
CA PRO A 211 -15.45 -5.26 -11.07
C PRO A 211 -14.77 -3.90 -10.82
N GLY A 212 -13.87 -3.46 -11.68
CA GLY A 212 -13.02 -2.29 -11.50
C GLY A 212 -13.78 -0.97 -11.39
N GLU A 213 -14.79 -0.73 -12.23
CA GLU A 213 -15.59 0.51 -12.12
C GLU A 213 -16.37 0.52 -10.80
N GLN A 214 -16.96 -0.62 -10.42
CA GLN A 214 -17.73 -0.81 -9.19
C GLN A 214 -16.84 -0.62 -7.96
N ALA A 215 -15.62 -1.15 -7.97
CA ALA A 215 -14.67 -0.95 -6.87
C ALA A 215 -14.25 0.51 -6.72
N TYR A 216 -14.07 1.24 -7.83
CA TYR A 216 -13.77 2.66 -7.79
C TYR A 216 -14.94 3.45 -7.20
N ASP A 217 -16.15 3.24 -7.71
CA ASP A 217 -17.35 3.95 -7.25
C ASP A 217 -17.60 3.67 -5.77
N GLU A 218 -17.43 2.40 -5.36
CA GLU A 218 -17.56 1.97 -3.98
C GLU A 218 -16.47 2.59 -3.08
N ALA A 219 -15.22 2.66 -3.53
CA ALA A 219 -14.18 3.33 -2.77
C ALA A 219 -14.45 4.83 -2.58
N LYS A 220 -14.97 5.53 -3.60
CA LYS A 220 -15.36 6.95 -3.47
C LYS A 220 -16.57 7.13 -2.56
N ARG A 221 -17.50 6.17 -2.54
CA ARG A 221 -18.64 6.15 -1.62
C ARG A 221 -18.21 5.94 -0.17
N LEU A 222 -17.28 5.02 0.05
CA LEU A 222 -16.80 4.60 1.37
C LEU A 222 -15.79 5.58 2.00
N TRP A 223 -14.97 6.23 1.18
CA TRP A 223 -13.91 7.14 1.59
C TRP A 223 -13.95 8.40 0.73
N CYS A 224 -15.00 9.20 0.93
CA CYS A 224 -15.13 10.50 0.28
C CYS A 224 -13.87 11.34 0.57
N GLU A 225 -13.33 11.98 -0.46
CA GLU A 225 -12.14 12.84 -0.41
C GLU A 225 -10.80 12.15 -0.04
N VAL A 226 -10.78 10.84 0.19
CA VAL A 226 -9.51 10.11 0.41
C VAL A 226 -8.95 9.64 -0.94
N PRO A 227 -7.68 9.93 -1.27
CA PRO A 227 -7.08 9.46 -2.52
C PRO A 227 -6.95 7.93 -2.53
N ILE A 228 -6.99 7.34 -3.71
CA ILE A 228 -6.64 5.94 -3.92
C ILE A 228 -5.15 5.92 -4.25
N GLY A 229 -4.31 5.31 -3.41
CA GLY A 229 -2.87 5.24 -3.65
C GLY A 229 -2.47 4.12 -4.61
N VAL A 230 -3.17 2.98 -4.52
CA VAL A 230 -2.99 1.81 -5.40
C VAL A 230 -4.33 1.25 -5.80
N PHE A 231 -4.48 1.01 -7.11
CA PHE A 231 -5.59 0.24 -7.65
C PHE A 231 -5.02 -0.96 -8.43
N LEU A 232 -5.11 -2.14 -7.83
CA LEU A 232 -4.62 -3.40 -8.39
C LEU A 232 -5.79 -4.21 -8.96
N SER A 233 -5.70 -4.56 -10.25
CA SER A 233 -6.70 -5.37 -10.94
C SER A 233 -6.07 -6.64 -11.51
N LEU A 234 -6.63 -7.80 -11.17
CA LEU A 234 -6.11 -9.11 -11.59
C LEU A 234 -7.13 -9.81 -12.50
N GLY A 235 -6.71 -10.10 -13.73
CA GLY A 235 -7.52 -10.78 -14.74
C GLY A 235 -7.34 -12.30 -14.75
N THR A 236 -8.24 -13.02 -15.42
CA THR A 236 -8.17 -14.49 -15.56
C THR A 236 -7.66 -14.94 -16.94
N GLY A 237 -6.87 -14.11 -17.61
CA GLY A 237 -6.32 -14.35 -18.95
C GLY A 237 -6.91 -13.46 -20.04
N LYS A 238 -6.10 -13.15 -21.06
CA LYS A 238 -6.54 -12.55 -22.32
C LYS A 238 -6.88 -13.66 -23.33
N GLU A 239 -7.92 -13.45 -24.12
CA GLU A 239 -8.10 -14.22 -25.35
C GLU A 239 -7.31 -13.57 -26.48
N THR A 240 -6.58 -14.40 -27.23
CA THR A 240 -6.12 -14.03 -28.57
C THR A 240 -7.30 -14.12 -29.51
N GLU A 241 -7.62 -13.02 -30.21
CA GLU A 241 -8.70 -12.84 -31.18
C GLU A 241 -9.31 -14.16 -31.69
N ALA A 242 -10.34 -14.65 -31.01
CA ALA A 242 -11.12 -15.75 -31.54
C ALA A 242 -11.98 -15.19 -32.66
N SER A 243 -11.76 -15.68 -33.89
CA SER A 243 -12.68 -15.47 -35.00
C SER A 243 -14.08 -15.87 -34.54
N LEU A 244 -15.04 -14.95 -34.59
CA LEU A 244 -16.44 -15.23 -34.30
C LEU A 244 -16.86 -16.47 -35.13
N PRO A 245 -17.36 -17.55 -34.50
CA PRO A 245 -17.87 -18.68 -35.25
C PRO A 245 -19.08 -18.22 -36.08
N ASP A 246 -19.08 -18.62 -37.36
CA ASP A 246 -20.09 -18.26 -38.35
C ASP A 246 -21.52 -18.51 -37.81
N SER A 247 -22.34 -17.47 -37.82
CA SER A 247 -23.69 -17.42 -37.22
C SER A 247 -24.62 -18.55 -37.69
N GLY A 248 -24.32 -19.18 -38.83
CA GLY A 248 -25.09 -20.28 -39.42
C GLY A 248 -25.00 -21.63 -38.69
N ARG A 249 -24.03 -21.86 -37.80
CA ARG A 249 -23.90 -23.13 -37.03
C ARG A 249 -24.59 -23.12 -35.65
N LEU A 250 -25.12 -21.98 -35.20
CA LEU A 250 -25.65 -21.81 -33.84
C LEU A 250 -27.11 -22.28 -33.64
N PHE A 251 -27.84 -22.61 -34.71
CA PHE A 251 -29.29 -22.86 -34.65
C PHE A 251 -29.71 -24.22 -34.03
N GLY A 252 -28.79 -25.03 -33.50
CA GLY A 252 -29.08 -26.41 -33.08
C GLY A 252 -28.80 -26.83 -31.62
N LEU A 253 -28.09 -26.04 -30.79
CA LEU A 253 -27.66 -26.48 -29.44
C LEU A 253 -27.67 -25.31 -28.43
N SER A 254 -28.81 -25.05 -27.79
CA SER A 254 -29.05 -23.87 -26.94
C SER A 254 -28.10 -23.72 -25.73
N ALA A 255 -27.66 -24.82 -25.11
CA ALA A 255 -26.78 -24.77 -23.93
C ALA A 255 -25.32 -24.38 -24.28
N GLN A 256 -24.81 -24.79 -25.45
CA GLN A 256 -23.44 -24.44 -25.88
C GLN A 256 -23.36 -22.97 -26.31
N ALA A 257 -24.41 -22.45 -26.95
CA ALA A 257 -24.48 -21.04 -27.34
C ALA A 257 -24.44 -20.08 -26.13
N ALA A 258 -25.11 -20.44 -25.03
CA ALA A 258 -25.07 -19.65 -23.79
C ALA A 258 -23.66 -19.58 -23.18
N GLN A 259 -22.90 -20.68 -23.20
CA GLN A 259 -21.54 -20.72 -22.67
C GLN A 259 -20.56 -19.90 -23.51
N ILE A 260 -20.70 -19.95 -24.84
CA ILE A 260 -19.91 -19.13 -25.76
C ILE A 260 -20.20 -17.64 -25.54
N LYS A 261 -21.47 -17.27 -25.36
CA LYS A 261 -21.85 -15.88 -25.06
C LYS A 261 -21.22 -15.40 -23.75
N VAL A 262 -21.28 -16.19 -22.67
CA VAL A 262 -20.62 -15.85 -21.40
C VAL A 262 -19.13 -15.61 -21.64
N LEU A 263 -18.44 -16.49 -22.36
CA LEU A 263 -17.01 -16.33 -22.64
C LEU A 263 -16.68 -15.03 -23.40
N ILE A 264 -17.47 -14.68 -24.41
CA ILE A 264 -17.33 -13.42 -25.18
C ILE A 264 -17.60 -12.20 -24.30
N ASP A 265 -18.63 -12.25 -23.45
CA ASP A 265 -18.97 -11.15 -22.55
C ASP A 265 -17.88 -10.96 -21.48
N LEU A 266 -17.32 -12.04 -20.92
CA LEU A 266 -16.22 -11.99 -19.95
C LEU A 266 -14.99 -11.25 -20.49
N THR A 267 -14.66 -11.42 -21.78
CA THR A 267 -13.44 -10.89 -22.40
C THR A 267 -13.62 -9.45 -22.87
N THR A 268 -14.72 -9.15 -23.56
CA THR A 268 -15.02 -7.82 -24.09
C THR A 268 -15.23 -6.79 -22.98
N THR A 269 -15.94 -7.17 -21.92
CA THR A 269 -16.20 -6.28 -20.77
C THR A 269 -14.92 -5.97 -19.98
N ALA A 270 -14.06 -6.97 -19.75
CA ALA A 270 -12.85 -6.81 -18.96
C ALA A 270 -11.84 -5.84 -19.62
N ALA A 271 -11.66 -5.92 -20.94
CA ALA A 271 -10.80 -5.01 -21.69
C ALA A 271 -11.37 -3.58 -21.71
N GLY A 272 -12.70 -3.44 -21.86
CA GLY A 272 -13.39 -2.15 -21.81
C GLY A 272 -13.18 -1.42 -20.47
N VAL A 273 -13.42 -2.11 -19.36
CA VAL A 273 -13.23 -1.57 -18.00
C VAL A 273 -11.78 -1.19 -17.76
N HIS A 274 -10.82 -2.05 -18.13
CA HIS A 274 -9.39 -1.74 -18.02
C HIS A 274 -9.03 -0.43 -18.74
N ASN A 275 -9.48 -0.26 -19.99
CA ASN A 275 -9.20 0.94 -20.78
C ASN A 275 -9.80 2.22 -20.15
N LYS A 276 -11.01 2.12 -19.58
CA LYS A 276 -11.65 3.25 -18.88
C LYS A 276 -10.87 3.64 -17.63
N LEU A 277 -10.53 2.67 -16.77
CA LEU A 277 -9.77 2.91 -15.54
C LEU A 277 -8.38 3.45 -15.84
N PHE A 278 -7.68 2.89 -16.83
CA PHE A 278 -6.38 3.38 -17.25
C PHE A 278 -6.41 4.85 -17.68
N LYS A 279 -7.41 5.24 -18.49
CA LYS A 279 -7.60 6.64 -18.89
C LYS A 279 -7.95 7.55 -17.70
N ARG A 280 -8.72 7.05 -16.73
CA ARG A 280 -9.08 7.77 -15.50
C ARG A 280 -7.86 8.03 -14.63
N PHE A 281 -7.12 6.98 -14.28
CA PHE A 281 -5.96 7.09 -13.39
C PHE A 281 -4.75 7.76 -14.03
N LYS A 282 -4.69 7.86 -15.37
CA LYS A 282 -3.74 8.79 -16.02
C LYS A 282 -4.02 10.27 -15.69
N ARG A 283 -5.25 10.63 -15.32
CA ARG A 283 -5.63 12.00 -14.93
C ARG A 283 -5.55 12.20 -13.42
N GLU A 284 -5.89 11.18 -12.63
CA GLU A 284 -5.75 11.16 -11.17
C GLU A 284 -4.31 10.78 -10.77
N LYS A 285 -3.41 11.78 -10.71
CA LYS A 285 -1.97 11.55 -10.45
C LYS A 285 -1.64 10.84 -9.14
N ASP A 286 -2.54 10.91 -8.16
CA ASP A 286 -2.34 10.30 -6.84
C ASP A 286 -2.54 8.78 -6.85
N THR A 287 -3.12 8.23 -7.93
CA THR A 287 -3.44 6.80 -8.06
C THR A 287 -2.52 6.08 -9.04
N GLN A 288 -1.80 5.08 -8.53
CA GLN A 288 -1.10 4.13 -9.37
C GLN A 288 -1.99 2.93 -9.69
N TYR A 289 -2.27 2.73 -10.98
CA TYR A 289 -3.10 1.64 -11.48
C TYR A 289 -2.24 0.52 -12.06
N PHE A 290 -2.45 -0.70 -11.56
CA PHE A 290 -1.76 -1.90 -11.99
C PHE A 290 -2.79 -2.91 -12.50
N ARG A 291 -2.57 -3.44 -13.70
CA ARG A 291 -3.37 -4.51 -14.28
C ARG A 291 -2.46 -5.67 -14.63
N PHE A 292 -2.65 -6.80 -13.95
CA PHE A 292 -2.01 -8.06 -14.31
C PHE A 292 -3.03 -8.95 -14.98
N ASN A 293 -2.71 -9.44 -16.17
CA ASN A 293 -3.58 -10.32 -16.92
C ASN A 293 -2.74 -11.15 -17.88
N VAL A 294 -2.61 -12.45 -17.61
CA VAL A 294 -1.80 -13.37 -18.41
C VAL A 294 -2.24 -13.30 -19.87
N ASP A 295 -1.27 -13.04 -20.75
CA ASP A 295 -1.51 -12.69 -22.14
C ASP A 295 -1.58 -13.91 -23.07
N GLN A 296 -1.02 -15.06 -22.68
CA GLN A 296 -1.01 -16.27 -23.49
C GLN A 296 -1.37 -17.54 -22.72
N GLY A 297 -1.98 -18.51 -23.41
CA GLY A 297 -2.20 -19.86 -22.91
C GLY A 297 -3.46 -20.07 -22.07
N LEU A 298 -3.84 -19.13 -21.19
CA LEU A 298 -5.02 -19.29 -20.32
C LEU A 298 -6.35 -19.42 -21.10
N HIS A 299 -6.46 -18.81 -22.27
CA HIS A 299 -7.65 -18.93 -23.13
C HIS A 299 -7.89 -20.35 -23.66
N LYS A 300 -6.86 -21.21 -23.64
CA LYS A 300 -6.97 -22.60 -24.10
C LYS A 300 -7.60 -23.53 -23.07
N ILE A 301 -7.83 -23.04 -21.84
CA ILE A 301 -8.35 -23.81 -20.72
C ILE A 301 -9.80 -23.41 -20.49
N GLY A 302 -10.70 -24.39 -20.58
CA GLY A 302 -12.12 -24.19 -20.34
C GLY A 302 -12.42 -23.73 -18.91
N LEU A 303 -13.54 -23.03 -18.73
CA LEU A 303 -13.93 -22.43 -17.43
C LEU A 303 -14.15 -23.46 -16.32
N ASP A 304 -14.41 -24.73 -16.67
CA ASP A 304 -14.67 -25.86 -15.78
C ASP A 304 -13.56 -26.93 -15.79
N GLU A 305 -12.46 -26.70 -16.52
CA GLU A 305 -11.35 -27.65 -16.68
C GLU A 305 -10.39 -27.67 -15.48
N TRP A 306 -10.90 -28.10 -14.33
CA TRP A 306 -10.17 -28.06 -13.04
C TRP A 306 -8.87 -28.89 -13.04
N ASN A 307 -8.74 -29.87 -13.94
CA ASN A 307 -7.58 -30.76 -14.03
C ASN A 307 -6.38 -30.17 -14.80
N GLN A 308 -6.46 -28.91 -15.26
CA GLN A 308 -5.38 -28.23 -16.00
C GLN A 308 -4.46 -27.38 -15.11
N GLU A 309 -4.41 -27.65 -13.81
CA GLU A 309 -3.64 -26.87 -12.83
C GLU A 309 -2.19 -26.63 -13.24
N SER A 310 -1.47 -27.66 -13.68
CA SER A 310 -0.06 -27.54 -14.07
C SER A 310 0.13 -26.57 -15.25
N LYS A 311 -0.80 -26.54 -16.20
CA LYS A 311 -0.76 -25.59 -17.32
C LYS A 311 -1.07 -24.17 -16.86
N LEU A 312 -2.09 -23.98 -16.01
CA LEU A 312 -2.41 -22.68 -15.40
C LEU A 312 -1.19 -22.10 -14.67
N ALA A 313 -0.51 -22.94 -13.89
CA ALA A 313 0.69 -22.56 -13.18
C ALA A 313 1.82 -22.19 -14.14
N GLY A 314 2.10 -23.03 -15.14
CA GLY A 314 3.14 -22.77 -16.14
C GLY A 314 2.92 -21.46 -16.91
N PHE A 315 1.69 -21.18 -17.37
CA PHE A 315 1.38 -19.92 -18.06
C PHE A 315 1.50 -18.70 -17.13
N THR A 316 1.08 -18.82 -15.88
CA THR A 316 1.17 -17.71 -14.92
C THR A 316 2.61 -17.41 -14.51
N SER A 317 3.44 -18.45 -14.31
CA SER A 317 4.86 -18.26 -14.02
C SER A 317 5.59 -17.62 -15.19
N ALA A 318 5.38 -18.13 -16.42
CA ALA A 318 5.99 -17.55 -17.63
C ALA A 318 5.60 -16.07 -17.84
N TYR A 319 4.40 -15.67 -17.40
CA TYR A 319 3.96 -14.28 -17.46
C TYR A 319 4.79 -13.36 -16.56
N PHE A 320 5.22 -13.81 -15.38
CA PHE A 320 6.08 -13.03 -14.48
C PHE A 320 7.57 -13.10 -14.82
N ASP A 321 8.00 -14.11 -15.58
CA ASP A 321 9.36 -14.19 -16.13
C ASP A 321 9.60 -13.14 -17.24
N ASN A 322 8.53 -12.52 -17.78
CA ASN A 322 8.64 -11.40 -18.71
C ASN A 322 9.16 -10.14 -17.99
N ALA A 323 10.20 -9.51 -18.56
CA ALA A 323 10.84 -8.31 -18.00
C ALA A 323 9.88 -7.14 -17.72
N GLU A 324 8.90 -6.89 -18.60
CA GLU A 324 7.90 -5.83 -18.41
C GLU A 324 6.97 -6.14 -17.24
N THR A 325 6.52 -7.39 -17.12
CA THR A 325 5.68 -7.84 -16.00
C THR A 325 6.46 -7.83 -14.69
N LEU A 326 7.75 -8.18 -14.73
CA LEU A 326 8.62 -8.17 -13.56
C LEU A 326 8.78 -6.75 -13.00
N ASP A 327 9.10 -5.77 -13.85
CA ASP A 327 9.15 -4.34 -13.46
C ASP A 327 7.79 -3.87 -12.89
N LEU A 328 6.69 -4.24 -13.56
CA LEU A 328 5.35 -3.87 -13.09
C LEU A 328 5.05 -4.47 -11.71
N LYS A 329 5.45 -5.72 -11.46
CA LYS A 329 5.32 -6.43 -10.18
C LYS A 329 6.12 -5.72 -9.09
N GLU A 330 7.38 -5.40 -9.33
CA GLU A 330 8.26 -4.70 -8.39
C GLU A 330 7.72 -3.32 -8.02
N ARG A 331 7.26 -2.54 -9.02
CA ARG A 331 6.63 -1.24 -8.77
C ARG A 331 5.34 -1.36 -7.97
N CYS A 332 4.51 -2.36 -8.27
CA CYS A 332 3.27 -2.61 -7.52
C CYS A 332 3.58 -2.97 -6.06
N ALA A 333 4.50 -3.90 -5.83
CA ALA A 333 4.94 -4.33 -4.51
C ALA A 333 5.52 -3.16 -3.70
N THR A 334 6.45 -2.41 -4.29
CA THR A 334 7.05 -1.22 -3.68
C THR A 334 5.99 -0.20 -3.27
N ARG A 335 5.02 0.07 -4.14
CA ARG A 335 3.98 1.06 -3.84
C ARG A 335 3.02 0.57 -2.77
N LEU A 336 2.63 -0.70 -2.78
CA LEU A 336 1.83 -1.29 -1.70
C LEU A 336 2.57 -1.18 -0.37
N ARG A 337 3.85 -1.60 -0.34
CA ARG A 337 4.74 -1.52 0.81
C ARG A 337 4.81 -0.11 1.40
N GLN A 338 5.02 0.91 0.57
CA GLN A 338 5.06 2.31 1.01
C GLN A 338 3.76 2.76 1.71
N LEU A 339 2.61 2.22 1.29
CA LEU A 339 1.30 2.56 1.85
C LEU A 339 0.89 1.66 3.03
N THR A 340 1.52 0.50 3.19
CA THR A 340 1.18 -0.51 4.21
C THR A 340 2.15 -0.55 5.37
N GLY A 341 3.41 -0.21 5.13
CA GLY A 341 4.51 -0.33 6.08
C GLY A 341 4.24 0.42 7.37
N ALA A 342 4.57 -0.22 8.49
CA ALA A 342 4.69 0.48 9.76
C ALA A 342 5.82 1.51 9.64
N ALA A 343 5.59 2.72 10.13
CA ALA A 343 6.64 3.71 10.28
C ALA A 343 7.82 3.06 11.05
N LYS A 344 9.00 2.99 10.43
CA LYS A 344 10.22 2.46 11.05
C LYS A 344 11.09 3.62 11.52
N PRO A 345 11.87 3.48 12.62
CA PRO A 345 12.84 4.49 13.02
C PRO A 345 13.77 4.86 11.87
N PHE A 346 14.03 6.15 11.69
CA PHE A 346 14.87 6.66 10.62
C PHE A 346 15.84 7.70 11.16
N THR A 347 17.11 7.65 10.78
CA THR A 347 18.13 8.60 11.25
C THR A 347 18.76 9.34 10.09
N ILE A 348 18.93 10.65 10.26
CA ILE A 348 19.46 11.57 9.29
C ILE A 348 20.80 12.08 9.83
N PRO A 349 21.94 11.67 9.26
CA PRO A 349 23.27 12.11 9.69
C PRO A 349 23.48 13.61 9.47
N ALA A 350 24.36 14.24 10.27
CA ALA A 350 24.68 15.66 10.11
C ALA A 350 25.42 15.99 8.79
N ASP A 351 25.94 14.97 8.09
CA ASP A 351 26.68 15.16 6.85
C ASP A 351 25.83 15.66 5.68
N VAL A 352 24.53 15.35 5.67
CA VAL A 352 23.55 15.83 4.70
C VAL A 352 23.07 17.26 4.96
N PHE A 353 23.59 17.91 6.02
CA PHE A 353 23.29 19.30 6.34
C PHE A 353 24.36 20.25 5.80
N THR A 354 23.92 21.42 5.33
CA THR A 354 24.76 22.53 4.87
C THR A 354 24.47 23.80 5.65
N ALA A 355 25.47 24.65 5.83
CA ALA A 355 25.27 26.01 6.33
C ALA A 355 24.77 26.91 5.19
N GLY A 356 23.97 27.92 5.55
CA GLY A 356 23.30 28.82 4.61
C GLY A 356 24.23 29.59 3.68
N HIS A 357 25.49 29.78 4.07
CA HIS A 357 26.50 30.50 3.32
C HIS A 357 27.65 29.54 2.94
N GLU A 358 27.98 29.46 1.65
CA GLU A 358 29.01 28.53 1.12
C GLU A 358 30.41 28.71 1.73
N ASN A 359 30.68 29.87 2.35
CA ASN A 359 31.95 30.15 3.02
C ASN A 359 31.93 29.87 4.53
N ASP A 360 30.80 29.47 5.10
CA ASP A 360 30.64 29.23 6.56
C ASP A 360 30.98 27.81 6.98
N ILE A 361 31.28 26.90 6.04
CA ILE A 361 31.82 25.56 6.30
C ILE A 361 33.14 25.44 5.53
N ASP A 362 34.22 25.16 6.26
CA ASP A 362 35.53 24.71 5.74
C ASP A 362 36.43 25.73 5.00
N ASN A 363 36.13 27.04 4.97
CA ASN A 363 37.08 28.05 4.44
C ASN A 363 37.45 29.12 5.49
N PRO A 364 38.26 28.80 6.52
CA PRO A 364 38.81 29.81 7.40
C PRO A 364 39.78 30.65 6.56
N GLY A 365 39.35 31.82 6.09
CA GLY A 365 40.25 32.76 5.43
C GLY A 365 41.53 32.91 6.26
N GLU A 366 42.69 32.86 5.60
CA GLU A 366 44.00 32.89 6.27
C GLU A 366 44.03 33.98 7.35
N GLY A 367 44.10 33.56 8.62
CA GLY A 367 44.13 34.45 9.78
C GLY A 367 42.84 34.63 10.58
N SER A 368 41.71 34.03 10.20
CA SER A 368 40.50 34.05 11.05
C SER A 368 40.51 32.86 12.02
N PRO A 369 40.39 33.08 13.35
CA PRO A 369 40.39 31.98 14.31
C PRO A 369 39.22 31.03 14.00
N ARG A 370 39.43 29.71 14.18
CA ARG A 370 38.45 28.60 14.13
C ARG A 370 37.17 28.79 14.99
N MET A 371 36.97 29.99 15.52
CA MET A 371 35.95 30.36 16.49
C MET A 371 34.68 30.98 15.87
N LYS A 372 34.65 31.34 14.59
CA LYS A 372 33.56 32.17 14.02
C LYS A 372 32.50 31.43 13.19
N PHE A 373 32.74 30.19 12.79
CA PHE A 373 31.94 29.51 11.76
C PHE A 373 31.61 28.06 12.15
N TRP A 374 30.63 27.48 11.45
CA TRP A 374 30.40 26.03 11.52
C TRP A 374 31.55 25.32 10.83
N TYR A 375 31.96 24.17 11.32
CA TYR A 375 32.96 23.36 10.62
C TYR A 375 32.59 21.90 10.73
N ARG A 376 33.01 21.14 9.73
CA ARG A 376 32.75 19.72 9.66
C ARG A 376 33.87 18.98 10.37
N GLU A 377 33.50 18.12 11.30
CA GLU A 377 34.44 17.35 12.11
C GLU A 377 34.14 15.85 11.98
N LYS A 378 35.18 15.04 11.77
CA LYS A 378 35.06 13.58 11.81
C LYS A 378 35.27 13.11 13.23
N VAL A 379 34.32 12.35 13.75
CA VAL A 379 34.41 11.78 15.10
C VAL A 379 34.79 10.30 15.05
N GLY A 380 35.65 9.90 15.99
CA GLY A 380 36.08 8.51 16.17
C GLY A 380 35.03 7.62 16.83
N GLU A 381 35.46 6.48 17.38
CA GLU A 381 34.56 5.54 18.09
C GLU A 381 33.82 6.16 19.28
N SER A 382 34.41 7.18 19.91
CA SER A 382 33.78 7.92 21.00
C SER A 382 32.51 8.66 20.56
N GLY A 383 32.44 9.09 19.29
CA GLY A 383 31.39 9.95 18.77
C GLY A 383 31.43 11.40 19.28
N TYR A 384 32.45 11.79 20.05
CA TYR A 384 32.65 13.15 20.55
C TYR A 384 33.71 13.89 19.71
N PRO A 385 33.63 15.23 19.61
CA PRO A 385 34.71 16.06 19.08
C PRO A 385 36.04 15.79 19.80
N ASP A 386 37.17 15.92 19.08
CA ASP A 386 38.50 15.62 19.64
C ASP A 386 38.90 16.56 20.79
N ASP A 387 38.33 17.76 20.81
CA ASP A 387 38.58 18.79 21.82
C ASP A 387 37.62 18.74 23.02
N VAL A 388 36.73 17.72 23.08
CA VAL A 388 35.86 17.47 24.24
C VAL A 388 36.50 16.42 25.16
N VAL A 389 36.91 16.86 26.34
CA VAL A 389 37.40 15.96 27.40
C VAL A 389 36.22 15.50 28.24
N VAL A 390 35.94 14.19 28.23
CA VAL A 390 34.93 13.57 29.09
C VAL A 390 35.53 13.36 30.49
N ASP A 391 35.05 14.12 31.47
CA ASP A 391 35.56 14.11 32.85
C ASP A 391 34.43 14.00 33.89
N THR A 392 34.75 14.11 35.18
CA THR A 392 33.73 14.01 36.26
C THR A 392 32.66 15.11 36.23
N LYS A 393 32.88 16.20 35.50
CA LYS A 393 31.94 17.32 35.33
C LYS A 393 31.16 17.23 34.01
N PHE A 394 31.60 16.42 33.05
CA PHE A 394 30.96 16.19 31.76
C PHE A 394 30.60 14.71 31.59
N GLN A 395 29.32 14.38 31.78
CA GLN A 395 28.86 12.99 31.75
C GLN A 395 28.78 12.46 30.32
N LYS A 396 29.22 11.22 30.13
CA LYS A 396 29.05 10.51 28.86
C LYS A 396 27.59 10.08 28.71
N SER A 397 26.97 10.48 27.61
CA SER A 397 25.66 9.99 27.17
C SER A 397 25.82 8.73 26.31
N ASP A 398 24.81 7.85 26.37
CA ASP A 398 24.67 6.68 25.48
C ASP A 398 24.18 7.06 24.08
N ILE A 399 23.72 8.30 23.89
CA ILE A 399 23.30 8.83 22.60
C ILE A 399 24.53 9.03 21.72
N ARG A 400 24.50 8.47 20.51
CA ARG A 400 25.53 8.65 19.49
C ARG A 400 24.95 9.32 18.24
N PRO A 401 25.68 10.29 17.65
CA PRO A 401 25.33 10.84 16.35
C PRO A 401 25.20 9.75 15.29
N PRO A 402 24.21 9.84 14.39
CA PRO A 402 24.20 9.03 13.18
C PRO A 402 25.43 9.34 12.30
N GLY A 403 26.23 8.31 12.04
CA GLY A 403 27.44 8.40 11.22
C GLY A 403 28.69 8.87 11.99
N ASN A 404 29.72 9.24 11.22
CA ASN A 404 31.04 9.62 11.74
C ASN A 404 31.38 11.10 11.49
N THR A 405 30.41 11.91 11.08
CA THR A 405 30.60 13.32 10.75
C THR A 405 29.60 14.15 11.55
N ILE A 406 30.08 15.20 12.20
CA ILE A 406 29.26 16.18 12.93
C ILE A 406 29.54 17.58 12.41
N LEU A 407 28.64 18.52 12.72
CA LEU A 407 28.86 19.94 12.51
C LEU A 407 29.10 20.59 13.87
N SER A 408 30.25 21.23 14.06
CA SER A 408 30.64 21.86 15.32
C SER A 408 30.73 23.38 15.13
N CYS A 409 30.30 24.14 16.14
CA CYS A 409 30.54 25.57 16.20
C CYS A 409 30.90 25.99 17.63
N ARG A 410 31.96 26.77 17.81
CA ARG A 410 32.43 27.22 19.13
C ARG A 410 31.85 28.57 19.55
N ARG A 411 31.67 29.51 18.61
CA ARG A 411 30.95 30.77 18.83
C ARG A 411 30.02 31.05 17.68
N ILE A 412 28.81 31.50 18.00
CA ILE A 412 27.74 31.71 17.02
C ILE A 412 27.28 33.17 17.06
N VAL A 413 27.17 33.77 15.88
CA VAL A 413 26.54 35.09 15.64
C VAL A 413 25.21 34.97 14.90
N HIS A 414 25.10 34.01 13.99
CA HIS A 414 23.89 33.58 13.29
C HIS A 414 23.92 32.07 13.06
N ILE A 415 22.75 31.46 12.84
CA ILE A 415 22.65 30.05 12.46
C ILE A 415 21.70 29.92 11.29
N GLN A 416 22.13 29.17 10.29
CA GLN A 416 21.25 28.63 9.26
C GLN A 416 21.82 27.30 8.79
N LEU A 417 21.37 26.18 9.40
CA LEU A 417 21.65 24.84 8.90
C LEU A 417 20.42 24.32 8.15
N ARG A 418 20.65 23.70 7.00
CA ARG A 418 19.60 23.12 6.14
C ARG A 418 19.95 21.69 5.82
N GLY A 419 18.98 20.79 5.86
CA GLY A 419 19.13 19.39 5.47
C GLY A 419 17.88 18.87 4.77
N GLN A 420 18.06 17.90 3.88
CA GLN A 420 16.97 17.16 3.24
C GLN A 420 17.21 15.66 3.36
N ALA A 421 16.13 14.91 3.52
CA ALA A 421 16.13 13.45 3.57
C ALA A 421 15.00 12.91 2.70
N PHE A 422 15.28 11.81 2.02
CA PHE A 422 14.38 11.12 1.11
C PHE A 422 14.19 9.67 1.56
N ASN A 423 13.16 9.01 1.03
CA ASN A 423 12.84 7.61 1.33
C ASN A 423 12.58 7.34 2.83
N ILE A 424 12.13 8.35 3.57
CA ILE A 424 11.63 8.15 4.92
C ILE A 424 10.31 7.37 4.82
N PRO A 425 10.12 6.27 5.57
CA PRO A 425 8.88 5.52 5.52
C PRO A 425 7.68 6.40 5.86
N HIS A 426 6.56 6.19 5.17
CA HIS A 426 5.34 6.94 5.46
C HIS A 426 4.86 6.66 6.90
N GLY A 427 4.40 7.71 7.56
CA GLY A 427 3.74 7.62 8.86
C GLY A 427 4.04 8.82 9.75
N ARG A 428 3.63 8.72 11.01
CA ARG A 428 3.78 9.80 11.97
C ARG A 428 5.02 9.59 12.84
N TYR A 429 5.83 10.63 12.95
CA TYR A 429 7.12 10.58 13.62
C TYR A 429 7.23 11.65 14.70
N ARG A 430 7.84 11.30 15.83
CA ARG A 430 8.47 12.25 16.73
C ARG A 430 9.84 12.61 16.18
N VAL A 431 10.13 13.90 16.08
CA VAL A 431 11.40 14.41 15.58
C VAL A 431 12.30 14.75 16.77
N ASN A 432 13.44 14.06 16.88
CA ASN A 432 14.45 14.28 17.90
C ASN A 432 15.73 14.83 17.25
N TRP A 433 16.17 16.02 17.67
CA TRP A 433 17.39 16.66 17.19
C TRP A 433 18.56 16.28 18.09
N ILE A 434 19.63 15.73 17.53
CA ILE A 434 20.80 15.29 18.29
C ILE A 434 21.80 16.44 18.36
N ILE A 435 21.97 17.02 19.55
CA ILE A 435 22.90 18.12 19.79
C ILE A 435 23.86 17.81 20.93
N LEU A 436 24.99 18.50 20.94
CA LEU A 436 26.00 18.45 21.98
C LEU A 436 26.24 19.87 22.49
N PRO A 437 25.73 20.22 23.68
CA PRO A 437 26.11 21.47 24.34
C PRO A 437 27.61 21.46 24.65
N PRO A 438 28.28 22.62 24.63
CA PRO A 438 29.72 22.70 24.86
C PRO A 438 30.06 22.30 26.31
N PRO A 439 31.17 21.57 26.54
CA PRO A 439 31.64 21.25 27.89
C PRO A 439 32.05 22.51 28.66
N ASN A 440 31.69 22.58 29.94
CA ASN A 440 31.74 23.75 30.83
C ASN A 440 33.13 24.35 31.16
N HIS A 441 34.20 24.08 30.41
CA HIS A 441 35.55 24.50 30.83
C HIS A 441 35.79 26.02 30.76
N ASP A 442 34.91 26.79 30.09
CA ASP A 442 34.92 28.25 30.11
C ASP A 442 33.53 28.81 30.42
N CYS A 443 33.37 29.42 31.60
CA CYS A 443 32.13 29.96 32.18
C CYS A 443 31.49 31.14 31.41
N LEU A 444 31.79 31.33 30.13
CA LEU A 444 31.35 32.48 29.32
C LEU A 444 30.39 32.11 28.18
N PHE A 445 30.05 30.83 28.01
CA PHE A 445 29.20 30.37 26.91
C PHE A 445 27.72 30.36 27.31
N TYR A 446 27.02 31.45 26.97
CA TYR A 446 25.58 31.61 27.13
C TYR A 446 24.80 30.74 26.13
N PHE A 447 23.56 30.37 26.49
CA PHE A 447 22.60 29.72 25.57
C PHE A 447 22.49 30.51 24.26
N PRO A 448 22.51 29.86 23.08
CA PRO A 448 22.13 30.53 21.84
C PRO A 448 20.63 30.90 21.89
N PHE A 449 20.32 32.12 22.35
CA PHE A 449 18.95 32.61 22.49
C PHE A 449 18.17 32.51 21.17
N GLY A 450 16.87 32.18 21.22
CA GLY A 450 16.05 32.15 20.00
C GLY A 450 16.45 31.10 18.96
N LEU A 451 17.06 29.99 19.38
CA LEU A 451 17.30 28.84 18.49
C LEU A 451 15.98 28.21 18.07
N LYS A 452 15.78 28.10 16.76
CA LYS A 452 14.59 27.52 16.13
C LYS A 452 14.93 26.23 15.40
N LEU A 453 14.16 25.19 15.67
CA LEU A 453 14.25 23.88 15.03
C LEU A 453 12.98 23.67 14.21
N SER A 454 13.11 23.65 12.89
CA SER A 454 11.98 23.57 11.96
C SER A 454 12.06 22.33 11.09
N VAL A 455 10.91 21.71 10.83
CA VAL A 455 10.79 20.51 10.01
C VAL A 455 9.49 20.54 9.21
N GLY A 456 9.58 20.16 7.94
CA GLY A 456 8.43 20.11 7.03
C GLY A 456 8.84 19.67 5.63
N ARG A 457 7.96 19.86 4.65
CA ARG A 457 8.31 19.71 3.23
C ARG A 457 9.03 20.95 2.73
N ALA A 458 9.99 20.79 1.82
CA ALA A 458 10.62 21.91 1.15
C ALA A 458 9.81 22.37 -0.07
N GLN A 459 9.67 23.68 -0.26
CA GLN A 459 9.00 24.26 -1.43
C GLN A 459 9.73 23.95 -2.75
N ASN A 460 11.06 23.83 -2.68
CA ASN A 460 11.93 23.41 -3.78
C ASN A 460 12.74 22.18 -3.34
N GLN A 461 13.00 21.21 -4.22
CA GLN A 461 13.78 20.02 -3.88
C GLN A 461 15.25 20.15 -4.31
N GLY A 462 16.15 19.44 -3.60
CA GLY A 462 17.56 19.30 -3.95
C GLY A 462 18.36 20.58 -3.80
N HIS A 463 19.22 20.87 -4.79
CA HIS A 463 20.20 21.95 -4.74
C HIS A 463 19.59 23.33 -4.43
N ARG A 464 18.37 23.61 -4.92
CA ARG A 464 17.72 24.91 -4.67
C ARG A 464 17.41 25.12 -3.19
N PHE A 465 16.82 24.16 -2.50
CA PHE A 465 16.57 24.33 -1.07
C PHE A 465 17.87 24.45 -0.25
N MET A 466 18.86 23.63 -0.60
CA MET A 466 20.14 23.58 0.11
C MET A 466 20.99 24.86 -0.08
N HIS A 467 20.88 25.53 -1.24
CA HIS A 467 21.75 26.65 -1.62
C HIS A 467 21.03 27.96 -1.98
N ASP A 468 19.68 28.02 -2.00
CA ASP A 468 18.96 29.27 -2.27
C ASP A 468 19.43 30.34 -1.27
N VAL A 469 19.81 31.50 -1.79
CA VAL A 469 20.47 32.58 -1.05
C VAL A 469 19.43 33.30 -0.21
N VAL A 470 19.13 32.75 0.96
CA VAL A 470 18.57 33.53 2.06
C VAL A 470 19.77 34.12 2.81
N ASP A 471 19.94 35.43 2.70
CA ASP A 471 21.05 36.16 3.31
C ASP A 471 20.94 36.08 4.84
N ALA A 472 21.74 35.19 5.44
CA ALA A 472 21.75 34.92 6.88
C ALA A 472 22.20 36.14 7.70
N ASP A 473 22.97 37.05 7.11
CA ASP A 473 23.42 38.29 7.76
C ASP A 473 22.31 39.35 7.79
N LYS A 474 21.33 39.26 6.87
CA LYS A 474 20.19 40.19 6.82
C LYS A 474 18.95 39.67 7.53
N ASN A 475 18.59 38.41 7.35
CA ASN A 475 17.39 37.83 7.98
C ASN A 475 17.42 36.29 8.03
N PRO A 476 18.12 35.68 9.00
CA PRO A 476 18.28 34.23 9.10
C PRO A 476 16.97 33.51 9.44
N LEU A 477 15.97 34.22 9.97
CA LEU A 477 14.63 33.67 10.24
C LEU A 477 13.76 33.49 8.98
N LEU A 478 14.25 33.86 7.80
CA LEU A 478 13.57 33.53 6.55
C LEU A 478 13.81 32.08 6.12
N ALA A 479 14.82 31.39 6.66
CA ALA A 479 15.16 30.04 6.24
C ALA A 479 14.01 29.01 6.42
N PRO A 480 13.21 29.04 7.51
CA PRO A 480 12.03 28.18 7.62
C PRO A 480 10.95 28.46 6.57
N ARG A 481 10.92 29.66 5.95
CA ARG A 481 9.97 29.98 4.86
C ARG A 481 10.29 29.27 3.54
N LEU A 482 11.43 28.60 3.44
CA LEU A 482 11.72 27.67 2.35
C LEU A 482 10.93 26.35 2.50
N LEU A 483 10.30 26.13 3.66
CA LEU A 483 9.38 25.02 3.89
C LEU A 483 7.97 25.39 3.45
N GLU A 484 7.19 24.38 3.07
CA GLU A 484 5.78 24.54 2.72
C GLU A 484 4.96 25.05 3.93
N PRO A 485 3.84 25.75 3.70
CA PRO A 485 2.92 26.14 4.77
C PRO A 485 2.49 24.92 5.62
N GLY A 486 2.52 25.07 6.95
CA GLY A 486 2.17 23.99 7.89
C GLY A 486 3.36 23.21 8.45
N PHE A 487 4.60 23.61 8.11
CA PHE A 487 5.80 23.10 8.79
C PHE A 487 5.73 23.30 10.31
N GLN A 488 6.41 22.43 11.03
CA GLN A 488 6.46 22.44 12.49
C GLN A 488 7.72 23.16 12.95
N GLU A 489 7.60 24.04 13.93
CA GLU A 489 8.71 24.82 14.47
C GLU A 489 8.73 24.73 16.00
N TRP A 490 9.92 24.50 16.56
CA TRP A 490 10.15 24.58 17.99
C TRP A 490 11.15 25.68 18.31
N ASN A 491 10.74 26.60 19.17
CA ASN A 491 11.62 27.57 19.81
C ASN A 491 12.22 26.94 21.08
N LEU A 492 13.53 26.66 21.05
CA LEU A 492 14.23 26.10 22.21
C LEU A 492 14.36 27.18 23.29
N SER A 493 13.96 26.87 24.52
CA SER A 493 14.03 27.83 25.62
C SER A 493 15.39 27.77 26.33
N PRO A 494 15.87 28.90 26.89
CA PRO A 494 17.09 28.90 27.70
C PRO A 494 17.02 27.96 28.90
N GLY A 495 15.83 27.81 29.49
CA GLY A 495 15.59 26.92 30.63
C GLY A 495 15.80 25.45 30.25
N LEU A 496 15.23 25.02 29.13
CA LEU A 496 15.39 23.66 28.62
C LEU A 496 16.84 23.40 28.17
N TRP A 497 17.52 24.37 27.57
CA TRP A 497 18.94 24.22 27.25
C TRP A 497 19.82 23.96 28.47
N ASN A 498 19.56 24.66 29.57
CA ASN A 498 20.34 24.51 30.79
C ASN A 498 20.20 23.11 31.41
N THR A 499 19.14 22.35 31.12
CA THR A 499 19.01 20.95 31.58
C THR A 499 19.88 19.98 30.81
N TYR A 500 20.36 20.35 29.61
CA TYR A 500 21.22 19.51 28.77
C TYR A 500 22.71 19.85 28.90
N LYS A 501 23.06 20.91 29.64
CA LYS A 501 24.47 21.26 29.82
C LYS A 501 25.19 20.13 30.55
N ASN A 502 26.37 19.78 30.02
CA ASN A 502 27.28 18.78 30.59
C ASN A 502 26.73 17.34 30.65
N THR A 503 25.67 17.03 29.92
CA THR A 503 25.10 15.67 29.85
C THR A 503 25.64 14.85 28.68
N GLY A 504 26.59 15.38 27.90
CA GLY A 504 27.00 14.79 26.63
C GLY A 504 25.98 15.03 25.51
N TRP A 505 25.95 14.13 24.53
CA TRP A 505 24.97 14.17 23.45
C TRP A 505 23.55 14.05 24.00
N CYS A 506 22.65 14.91 23.54
CA CYS A 506 21.25 14.91 23.95
C CYS A 506 20.31 14.94 22.74
N GLU A 507 19.13 14.35 22.94
CA GLU A 507 18.03 14.38 21.98
C GLU A 507 17.00 15.41 22.42
N ILE A 508 16.85 16.45 21.61
CA ILE A 508 15.83 17.48 21.79
C ILE A 508 14.64 17.10 20.92
N GLY A 509 13.64 16.47 21.53
CA GLY A 509 12.44 15.95 20.86
C GLY A 509 11.15 16.61 21.35
N GLY A 510 10.17 16.78 20.48
CA GLY A 510 8.92 17.47 20.84
C GLY A 510 8.04 17.90 19.67
N LEU A 511 8.59 17.88 18.44
CA LEU A 511 7.82 18.08 17.23
C LEU A 511 7.32 16.75 16.67
N TYR A 512 6.12 16.80 16.10
CA TYR A 512 5.46 15.67 15.47
C TYR A 512 5.23 15.99 14.01
N VAL A 513 5.68 15.11 13.11
CA VAL A 513 5.53 15.30 11.67
C VAL A 513 4.88 14.08 11.04
N ASP A 514 4.04 14.34 10.05
CA ASP A 514 3.49 13.31 9.18
C ASP A 514 4.37 13.24 7.94
N VAL A 515 5.01 12.09 7.74
CA VAL A 515 5.77 11.77 6.53
C VAL A 515 4.81 11.11 5.57
N ASP A 516 4.62 11.75 4.42
CA ASP A 516 3.81 11.24 3.34
C ASP A 516 4.48 10.09 2.57
N VAL A 517 3.81 9.64 1.53
CA VAL A 517 4.21 8.51 0.69
C VAL A 517 5.43 8.77 -0.19
N ASP A 518 5.79 10.04 -0.42
CA ASP A 518 6.98 10.42 -1.17
C ASP A 518 8.23 10.36 -0.27
N GLY A 519 8.04 10.30 1.05
CA GLY A 519 9.10 10.08 2.03
C GLY A 519 10.14 11.21 2.08
N HIS A 520 9.77 12.40 1.64
CA HIS A 520 10.67 13.56 1.56
C HIS A 520 10.40 14.55 2.69
N MET A 521 11.44 14.84 3.48
CA MET A 521 11.41 15.83 4.56
C MET A 521 12.62 16.75 4.49
N ALA A 522 12.41 17.98 4.93
CA ALA A 522 13.42 19.02 5.03
C ALA A 522 13.48 19.60 6.46
N PHE A 523 14.69 19.98 6.86
CA PHE A 523 15.05 20.33 8.22
C PHE A 523 15.82 21.65 8.21
N VAL A 524 15.47 22.56 9.11
CA VAL A 524 16.11 23.87 9.24
C VAL A 524 16.42 24.16 10.70
N ILE A 525 17.65 24.52 11.00
CA ILE A 525 18.05 25.11 12.28
C ILE A 525 18.38 26.57 12.01
N SER A 526 17.71 27.50 12.70
CA SER A 526 17.92 28.93 12.50
C SER A 526 17.94 29.74 13.80
N LYS A 527 18.59 30.90 13.78
CA LYS A 527 18.65 31.85 14.90
C LYS A 527 18.85 33.27 14.37
N GLU A 528 18.21 34.26 15.00
CA GLU A 528 18.42 35.69 14.70
C GLU A 528 19.87 36.14 14.89
N PHE A 529 20.29 37.09 14.05
CA PHE A 529 21.59 37.73 14.18
C PHE A 529 21.65 38.58 15.44
N GLU A 530 22.71 38.41 16.23
CA GLU A 530 22.96 39.23 17.42
C GLU A 530 24.37 39.82 17.41
N ARG A 531 24.53 41.04 17.95
CA ARG A 531 25.81 41.74 18.01
C ARG A 531 26.78 41.16 19.05
N GLN A 532 26.30 40.31 19.96
CA GLN A 532 27.08 39.69 21.01
C GLN A 532 27.37 38.21 20.70
N TRP A 533 28.50 37.71 21.20
CA TRP A 533 28.92 36.32 20.98
C TRP A 533 28.23 35.39 21.98
N TYR A 534 27.68 34.28 21.48
CA TYR A 534 27.09 33.21 22.30
C TYR A 534 27.88 31.91 22.18
N GLY A 535 27.68 31.03 23.17
CA GLY A 535 28.20 29.67 23.12
C GLY A 535 27.63 28.90 21.94
N GLY A 536 28.51 28.29 21.15
CA GLY A 536 28.09 27.39 20.10
C GLY A 536 27.73 25.99 20.63
N PHE A 537 27.52 25.05 19.71
CA PHE A 537 27.21 23.65 19.99
C PHE A 537 27.62 22.77 18.82
N SER A 538 27.63 21.45 19.02
CA SER A 538 27.77 20.50 17.93
C SER A 538 26.44 19.84 17.60
N PHE A 539 26.22 19.57 16.32
CA PHE A 539 25.02 18.94 15.78
C PHE A 539 25.37 17.59 15.15
N GLY A 540 24.67 16.55 15.60
CA GLY A 540 24.92 15.17 15.21
C GLY A 540 23.92 14.61 14.19
N GLY A 541 22.80 15.29 13.97
CA GLY A 541 21.76 14.86 13.03
C GLY A 541 20.36 14.84 13.66
N VAL A 542 19.44 14.13 13.01
CA VAL A 542 18.04 14.01 13.41
C VAL A 542 17.63 12.54 13.49
N ARG A 543 16.91 12.16 14.54
CA ARG A 543 16.26 10.86 14.67
C ARG A 543 14.74 11.03 14.56
N LEU A 544 14.13 10.23 13.71
CA LEU A 544 12.69 10.12 13.55
C LEU A 544 12.23 8.84 14.23
N GLU A 545 11.46 8.98 15.31
CA GLU A 545 10.89 7.85 16.04
C GLU A 545 9.42 7.68 15.66
N PRO A 546 9.03 6.51 15.11
CA PRO A 546 7.65 6.29 14.70
C PRO A 546 6.73 6.24 15.91
N ILE A 547 5.53 6.80 15.75
CA ILE A 547 4.50 6.76 16.78
C ILE A 547 3.47 5.74 16.34
N GLN A 548 3.35 4.66 17.12
CA GLN A 548 2.30 3.66 16.92
C GLN A 548 0.95 4.28 17.29
N TRP A 549 -0.05 4.04 16.44
CA TRP A 549 -1.45 4.36 16.69
C TRP A 549 -2.18 3.14 17.23
#